data_AF-A0A9D4WES9-F1
#
_entry.id   AF-A0A9D4WES9-F1
#
_cell.length_a   1.000
_cell.length_b   1.000
_cell.length_c   1.000
_cell.angle_alpha   90.00
_cell.angle_beta   90.00
_cell.angle_gamma   90.00
#
_symmetry.space_group_name_H-M   'P 1'
#
loop_
_entity.id
_entity.type
_entity.pdbx_description
1 polymer ?
#
loop_
_entity_poly.entity_id
_entity_poly.type
_entity_poly.pdbx_seq_one_letter_code
_entity_poly.pdbx_strand_id
1 'polypeptide(L)'
;ITDRFITRAPVQKFYDKALTGGLQDYAKLHQPLFSRLGNWEGIMKALSIRDFDDHATRLFAKYETVDTYYRRCSSTPYVKSVSIPLLCISALDDPVCTKEAIPWDEC
;
A
#
# COMPACT_ATOMS: atom_id res chain seq x y z
N ILE A 1 -5.82 3.33 4.94
CA ILE A 1 -5.60 4.30 6.04
C ILE A 1 -4.13 4.75 6.04
N THR A 2 -3.19 3.81 5.99
CA THR A 2 -1.73 3.99 5.82
C THR A 2 -1.31 4.91 4.65
N ASP A 3 -1.83 4.68 3.45
CA ASP A 3 -1.39 5.39 2.24
C ASP A 3 -1.76 6.90 2.20
N ARG A 4 -2.78 7.34 2.96
CA ARG A 4 -3.09 8.79 3.08
C ARG A 4 -1.96 9.61 3.70
N PHE A 5 -1.03 8.95 4.39
CA PHE A 5 0.05 9.61 5.12
C PHE A 5 1.37 9.63 4.34
N ILE A 6 1.59 8.70 3.40
CA ILE A 6 2.86 8.61 2.64
C ILE A 6 3.02 9.73 1.59
N THR A 7 1.94 10.42 1.23
CA THR A 7 1.97 11.49 0.22
C THR A 7 2.09 12.90 0.82
N ARG A 8 2.25 13.04 2.14
CA ARG A 8 2.15 14.35 2.82
C ARG A 8 3.45 15.15 2.83
N ALA A 9 4.56 14.56 3.26
CA ALA A 9 5.84 15.23 3.40
C ALA A 9 6.77 14.97 2.19
N PRO A 10 7.74 15.85 1.92
CA PRO A 10 8.67 15.70 0.80
C PRO A 10 9.46 14.39 0.82
N VAL A 11 9.91 13.98 2.02
CA VAL A 11 10.63 12.72 2.22
C VAL A 11 9.74 11.52 1.88
N GLN A 12 8.49 11.53 2.35
CA GLN A 12 7.55 10.43 2.11
C GLN A 12 7.21 10.32 0.62
N LYS A 13 7.00 11.46 -0.06
CA LYS A 13 6.83 11.50 -1.54
C LYS A 13 8.03 10.97 -2.30
N PHE A 14 9.24 11.16 -1.79
CA PHE A 14 10.45 10.60 -2.40
C PHE A 14 10.42 9.06 -2.34
N TYR A 15 10.10 8.50 -1.17
CA TYR A 15 9.96 7.05 -1.01
C TYR A 15 8.78 6.48 -1.82
N ASP A 16 7.63 7.14 -1.82
CA ASP A 16 6.46 6.75 -2.62
C ASP A 16 6.83 6.61 -4.10
N LYS A 17 7.52 7.61 -4.67
CA LYS A 17 8.01 7.54 -6.06
C LYS A 17 9.02 6.42 -6.28
N ALA A 18 9.99 6.27 -5.37
CA ALA A 18 11.03 5.24 -5.51
C ALA A 18 10.43 3.82 -5.48
N LEU A 19 9.51 3.58 -4.54
CA LEU A 19 8.78 2.32 -4.40
C LEU A 19 7.87 2.06 -5.61
N THR A 20 7.17 3.09 -6.10
CA THR A 20 6.35 3.00 -7.33
C THR A 20 7.20 2.61 -8.52
N GLY A 21 8.38 3.22 -8.69
CA GLY A 21 9.32 2.84 -9.75
C GLY A 21 9.75 1.37 -9.65
N GLY A 22 10.08 0.89 -8.45
CA GLY A 22 10.41 -0.51 -8.22
C GLY A 22 9.25 -1.47 -8.55
N LEU A 23 8.01 -1.10 -8.20
CA LEU A 23 6.81 -1.88 -8.54
C LEU A 23 6.54 -1.89 -10.04
N GLN A 24 6.77 -0.77 -10.74
CA GLN A 24 6.68 -0.69 -12.19
C GLN A 24 7.71 -1.58 -12.87
N ASP A 25 8.95 -1.61 -12.38
CA ASP A 25 9.99 -2.47 -12.92
C ASP A 25 9.70 -3.96 -12.65
N TYR A 26 9.15 -4.28 -11.48
CA TYR A 26 8.62 -5.62 -11.18
C TYR A 26 7.47 -6.00 -12.14
N ALA A 27 6.55 -5.08 -12.41
CA ALA A 27 5.46 -5.31 -13.36
C ALA A 27 5.97 -5.52 -14.79
N LYS A 28 7.02 -4.80 -15.22
CA LYS A 28 7.70 -5.03 -16.52
C LYS A 28 8.34 -6.40 -16.58
N LEU A 29 9.02 -6.83 -15.52
CA LEU A 29 9.62 -8.16 -15.45
C LEU A 29 8.58 -9.28 -15.65
N HIS A 30 7.37 -9.06 -15.13
CA HIS A 30 6.26 -10.02 -15.20
C HIS A 30 5.13 -9.56 -16.13
N GLN A 31 5.46 -8.81 -17.19
CA GLN A 31 4.49 -8.18 -18.09
C GLN A 31 3.34 -9.10 -18.54
N PRO A 32 3.55 -10.37 -18.94
CA PRO A 32 2.44 -11.22 -19.40
C PRO A 32 1.34 -11.41 -18.36
N LEU A 33 1.68 -11.39 -17.07
CA LEU A 33 0.72 -11.50 -15.98
C LEU A 33 -0.04 -10.18 -15.78
N PHE A 34 0.69 -9.07 -15.73
CA PHE A 34 0.13 -7.74 -15.49
C PHE A 34 -0.71 -7.22 -16.66
N SER A 35 -0.34 -7.54 -17.91
CA SER A 35 -1.15 -7.22 -19.09
C SER A 35 -2.45 -8.03 -19.18
N ARG A 36 -2.49 -9.23 -18.61
CA ARG A 36 -3.67 -10.10 -18.64
C ARG A 36 -4.66 -9.80 -17.50
N LEU A 37 -4.13 -9.49 -16.32
CA LEU A 37 -4.90 -9.45 -15.07
C LEU A 37 -5.06 -8.04 -14.50
N GLY A 38 -4.29 -7.07 -14.99
CA GLY A 38 -4.32 -5.68 -14.56
C GLY A 38 -4.49 -4.70 -15.71
N ASN A 39 -4.55 -3.41 -15.38
CA ASN A 39 -4.54 -2.32 -16.34
C ASN A 39 -3.08 -1.94 -16.65
N TRP A 40 -2.49 -2.56 -17.67
CA TRP A 40 -1.10 -2.33 -18.06
C TRP A 40 -0.76 -0.85 -18.30
N GLU A 41 -1.64 -0.12 -18.98
CA GLU A 41 -1.41 1.30 -19.28
C GLU A 41 -1.44 2.15 -18.00
N GLY A 42 -2.38 1.87 -17.10
CA GLY A 42 -2.48 2.53 -15.80
C GLY A 42 -1.26 2.26 -14.92
N ILE A 43 -0.79 1.00 -14.88
CA ILE A 43 0.39 0.59 -14.12
C ILE A 43 1.64 1.39 -14.56
N MET A 44 1.81 1.60 -15.87
CA MET A 44 2.95 2.34 -16.40
C MET A 44 2.85 3.86 -16.24
N LYS A 45 1.64 4.38 -15.97
CA LYS A 45 1.41 5.79 -15.67
C LYS A 45 1.29 6.09 -14.18
N ALA A 46 1.33 5.07 -13.31
CA ALA A 46 1.25 5.22 -11.87
C ALA A 46 2.37 6.14 -11.35
N LEU A 47 2.00 7.11 -10.50
CA LEU A 47 2.94 8.07 -9.89
C LEU A 47 3.12 7.84 -8.39
N SER A 48 2.21 7.06 -7.79
CA SER A 48 2.21 6.65 -6.39
C SER A 48 1.97 5.15 -6.27
N ILE A 49 2.32 4.60 -5.10
CA ILE A 49 2.07 3.19 -4.78
C ILE A 49 0.57 2.91 -4.85
N ARG A 50 -0.25 3.87 -4.41
CA ARG A 50 -1.70 3.79 -4.48
C ARG A 50 -2.21 3.66 -5.92
N ASP A 51 -1.67 4.43 -6.86
CA ASP A 51 -2.07 4.36 -8.27
C ASP A 51 -1.69 3.00 -8.85
N PHE A 52 -0.52 2.48 -8.49
CA PHE A 52 -0.12 1.13 -8.86
C PHE A 52 -1.10 0.10 -8.30
N ASP A 53 -1.48 0.21 -7.03
CA ASP A 53 -2.44 -0.70 -6.41
C ASP A 53 -3.83 -0.61 -7.02
N ASP A 54 -4.27 0.58 -7.46
CA ASP A 54 -5.55 0.73 -8.16
C ASP A 54 -5.54 0.10 -9.55
N HIS A 55 -4.42 0.12 -10.25
CA HIS A 55 -4.31 -0.39 -11.61
C HIS A 55 -3.82 -1.85 -11.71
N ALA A 56 -3.13 -2.35 -10.69
CA ALA A 56 -2.70 -3.73 -10.58
C ALA A 56 -3.37 -4.40 -9.38
N THR A 57 -2.89 -4.12 -8.17
CA THR A 57 -3.08 -4.96 -6.99
C THR A 57 -4.54 -5.23 -6.66
N ARG A 58 -5.43 -4.23 -6.74
CA ARG A 58 -6.86 -4.42 -6.50
C ARG A 58 -7.50 -5.34 -7.52
N LEU A 59 -7.07 -5.30 -8.79
CA LEU A 59 -7.62 -6.13 -9.86
C LEU A 59 -7.20 -7.59 -9.67
N PHE A 60 -5.93 -7.81 -9.30
CA PHE A 60 -5.44 -9.14 -8.93
C PHE A 60 -6.19 -9.72 -7.73
N ALA A 61 -6.39 -8.89 -6.69
CA ALA A 61 -7.09 -9.28 -5.48
C ALA A 61 -8.62 -9.25 -5.61
N LYS A 62 -9.15 -8.88 -6.80
CA LYS A 62 -10.58 -8.80 -7.13
C LYS A 62 -11.39 -7.90 -6.21
N TYR A 63 -10.82 -6.76 -5.82
CA TYR A 63 -11.52 -5.71 -5.07
C TYR A 63 -12.06 -4.62 -5.99
N GLU A 64 -13.26 -4.14 -5.67
CA GLU A 64 -13.97 -3.11 -6.44
C GLU A 64 -13.21 -1.79 -6.46
N THR A 65 -12.72 -1.35 -5.31
CA THR A 65 -11.97 -0.09 -5.15
C THR A 65 -10.68 -0.32 -4.38
N VAL A 66 -9.69 0.53 -4.62
CA VAL A 66 -8.43 0.54 -3.86
C VAL A 66 -8.68 0.77 -2.36
N ASP A 67 -9.69 1.55 -1.99
CA ASP A 67 -10.07 1.74 -0.58
C ASP A 67 -10.59 0.45 0.06
N THR A 68 -11.40 -0.34 -0.66
CA THR A 68 -11.87 -1.64 -0.18
C THR A 68 -10.71 -2.61 -0.02
N TYR A 69 -9.77 -2.62 -0.96
CA TYR A 69 -8.52 -3.38 -0.84
C TYR A 69 -7.77 -3.02 0.45
N TYR A 70 -7.43 -1.74 0.64
CA TYR A 70 -6.72 -1.28 1.83
C TYR A 70 -7.49 -1.52 3.13
N ARG A 71 -8.82 -1.49 3.11
CA ARG A 71 -9.65 -1.77 4.30
C ARG A 71 -9.67 -3.25 4.66
N ARG A 72 -9.80 -4.13 3.66
CA ARG A 72 -9.90 -5.59 3.85
C ARG A 72 -8.54 -6.23 4.14
N CYS A 73 -7.48 -5.72 3.53
CA CYS A 73 -6.11 -6.20 3.74
C CYS A 73 -5.39 -5.51 4.90
N SER A 74 -6.04 -4.58 5.61
CA SER A 74 -5.48 -4.01 6.83
C SER A 74 -5.48 -5.04 7.96
N SER A 75 -4.42 -5.03 8.79
CA SER A 75 -4.36 -5.80 10.03
C SER A 75 -5.19 -5.17 11.15
N THR A 76 -5.55 -3.88 11.04
CA THR A 76 -6.25 -3.12 12.09
C THR A 76 -7.42 -3.85 12.77
N PRO A 77 -8.43 -4.37 12.04
CA PRO A 77 -9.58 -5.01 12.69
C PRO A 77 -9.22 -6.29 13.46
N TYR A 78 -8.09 -6.92 13.15
CA TYR A 78 -7.65 -8.17 13.79
C TYR A 78 -6.83 -7.93 15.05
N VAL A 79 -6.24 -6.74 15.24
CA VAL A 79 -5.39 -6.44 16.41
C VAL A 79 -6.17 -6.64 17.72
N LYS A 80 -7.45 -6.24 17.76
CA LYS A 80 -8.34 -6.43 18.92
C LYS A 80 -8.58 -7.90 19.31
N SER A 81 -8.36 -8.84 18.37
CA SER A 81 -8.60 -10.27 18.60
C SER A 81 -7.39 -11.01 19.19
N VAL A 82 -6.25 -10.32 19.33
CA VAL A 82 -5.02 -10.94 19.83
C VAL A 82 -5.17 -11.24 21.32
N SER A 83 -5.16 -12.53 21.67
CA SER A 83 -5.38 -13.02 23.04
C SER A 83 -4.08 -13.43 23.76
N ILE A 84 -2.92 -13.21 23.12
CA ILE A 84 -1.59 -13.49 23.67
C ILE A 84 -0.83 -12.18 23.89
N PRO A 85 0.14 -12.12 24.82
CA PRO A 85 0.96 -10.93 24.98
C PRO A 85 1.62 -10.52 23.66
N LEU A 86 1.35 -9.29 23.21
CA LEU A 86 1.82 -8.73 21.96
C LEU A 86 2.68 -7.49 22.23
N LEU A 87 3.88 -7.47 21.65
CA LEU A 87 4.75 -6.29 21.61
C LEU A 87 4.82 -5.77 20.17
N CYS A 88 4.36 -4.53 19.97
CA CYS A 88 4.47 -3.83 18.68
C CYS A 88 5.53 -2.73 18.79
N ILE A 89 6.49 -2.72 17.87
CA ILE A 89 7.56 -1.72 17.81
C ILE A 89 7.41 -0.96 16.50
N SER A 90 7.41 0.37 16.57
CA SER A 90 7.39 1.25 15.40
C SER A 90 8.39 2.39 15.62
N ALA A 91 9.15 2.73 14.58
CA ALA A 91 10.02 3.90 14.59
C ALA A 91 9.21 5.15 14.27
N LEU A 92 9.45 6.25 15.00
CA LEU A 92 8.72 7.51 14.80
C LEU A 92 9.22 8.29 13.58
N ASP A 93 10.45 8.03 13.18
CA ASP A 93 11.16 8.64 12.05
C ASP A 93 11.06 7.81 10.76
N ASP A 94 10.30 6.71 10.76
CA ASP A 94 10.07 5.89 9.57
C ASP A 94 9.27 6.69 8.51
N PRO A 95 9.84 6.95 7.31
CA PRO A 95 9.19 7.74 6.27
C PRO A 95 8.13 6.96 5.48
N VAL A 96 8.02 5.64 5.68
CA VAL A 96 7.04 4.77 5.02
C VAL A 96 5.94 4.38 6.01
N CYS A 97 6.32 3.91 7.20
CA CYS A 97 5.40 3.51 8.27
C CYS A 97 5.21 4.64 9.29
N THR A 98 4.48 5.68 8.87
CA THR A 98 4.27 6.89 9.68
C THR A 98 3.50 6.65 10.98
N LYS A 99 3.71 7.50 11.99
CA LYS A 99 3.01 7.44 13.29
C LYS A 99 1.48 7.44 13.15
N GLU A 100 0.96 8.19 12.19
CA GLU A 100 -0.48 8.34 11.95
C GLU A 100 -1.12 7.07 11.36
N ALA A 101 -0.31 6.19 10.79
CA ALA A 101 -0.77 4.89 10.30
C ALA A 101 -0.99 3.87 11.43
N ILE A 102 -0.45 4.13 12.63
CA ILE A 102 -0.64 3.27 13.80
C ILE A 102 -2.10 3.41 14.28
N PRO A 103 -2.85 2.30 14.41
CA PRO A 103 -4.26 2.35 14.74
C PRO A 103 -4.51 2.53 16.25
N TRP A 104 -4.21 3.72 16.78
CA TRP A 104 -4.38 4.02 18.21
C TRP A 104 -5.83 3.90 18.70
N ASP A 105 -6.81 4.32 17.90
CA ASP A 105 -8.23 4.33 18.27
C ASP A 105 -8.91 2.96 18.12
N GLU A 106 -8.25 2.02 17.44
CA GLU A 106 -8.75 0.67 17.17
C GLU A 106 -7.99 -0.40 17.98
N CYS A 107 -7.17 0.00 18.96
CA CYS A 107 -6.50 -0.90 19.92
C CYS A 107 -7.16 -0.83 21.29
#